data_AF-A0A4Q7TG79-F1
#
_entry.id   AF-A0A4Q7TG79-F1
#
_cell.length_a   1.000
_cell.length_b   1.000
_cell.length_c   1.000
_cell.angle_alpha   90.00
_cell.angle_beta   90.00
_cell.angle_gamma   90.00
#
_symmetry.space_group_name_H-M   'P 1'
#
loop_
_entity.id
_entity.type
_entity.pdbx_description
1 polymer ?
#
loop_
_entity_poly.entity_id
_entity_poly.type
_entity_poly.pdbx_seq_one_letter_code
_entity_poly.pdbx_strand_id
1 'polypeptide(L)'
;MSVELRVSAVRLERLRSDARLERETILERRVRGGEDPAVAVEEALEIDDFVVLALRDELLEESGRLAEFGLARLAARAGGPDAEAHRLNADRVEFELLRAIAAAVPELTVAVWRAGQHLTTD
;
A
#
# COMPACT_ATOMS: atom_id res chain seq x y z
N MET A 1 -12.40 -2.77 17.28
CA MET A 1 -13.47 -2.67 16.27
C MET A 1 -12.94 -3.29 14.99
N SER A 2 -13.52 -4.39 14.54
CA SER A 2 -13.13 -4.99 13.26
C SER A 2 -13.80 -4.20 12.14
N VAL A 3 -13.03 -3.40 11.41
CA VAL A 3 -13.51 -2.77 10.17
C VAL A 3 -13.72 -3.90 9.17
N GLU A 4 -14.96 -4.09 8.73
CA GLU A 4 -15.31 -5.17 7.80
C GLU A 4 -15.18 -4.62 6.37
N LEU A 5 -14.05 -4.88 5.72
CA LEU A 5 -13.81 -4.45 4.36
C LEU A 5 -14.75 -5.23 3.41
N ARG A 6 -15.60 -4.50 2.67
CA ARG A 6 -16.43 -5.08 1.60
C ARG A 6 -16.12 -4.39 0.28
N VAL A 7 -15.62 -5.17 -0.67
CA VAL A 7 -15.34 -4.71 -2.04
C VAL A 7 -16.18 -5.51 -3.00
N SER A 8 -17.10 -4.86 -3.71
CA SER A 8 -17.85 -5.49 -4.80
C SER A 8 -16.97 -5.61 -6.04
N ALA A 9 -17.30 -6.53 -6.94
CA ALA A 9 -16.59 -6.67 -8.22
C ALA A 9 -16.58 -5.35 -9.04
N VAL A 10 -17.69 -4.61 -9.04
CA VAL A 10 -17.79 -3.29 -9.70
C VAL A 10 -16.85 -2.28 -9.05
N ARG A 11 -16.77 -2.25 -7.72
CA ARG A 11 -15.85 -1.37 -7.01
C ARG A 11 -14.40 -1.74 -7.28
N LEU A 12 -14.08 -3.04 -7.29
CA LEU A 12 -12.73 -3.53 -7.59
C LEU A 12 -12.28 -3.12 -9.00
N GLU A 13 -13.15 -3.24 -10.00
CA GLU A 13 -12.80 -2.82 -11.36
C GLU A 13 -12.60 -1.30 -11.46
N ARG A 14 -13.40 -0.51 -10.72
CA ARG A 14 -13.19 0.93 -10.64
C ARG A 14 -11.81 1.26 -10.04
N LEU A 15 -11.45 0.63 -8.92
CA LEU A 15 -10.13 0.79 -8.30
C LEU A 15 -9.00 0.39 -9.26
N ARG A 16 -9.17 -0.68 -10.04
CA ARG A 16 -8.21 -1.08 -11.08
C ARG A 16 -8.12 -0.06 -12.21
N SER A 17 -9.23 0.55 -12.61
CA SER A 17 -9.23 1.64 -13.59
C SER A 17 -8.45 2.84 -13.08
N ASP A 18 -8.69 3.25 -11.83
CA ASP A 18 -7.98 4.37 -11.20
C ASP A 18 -6.48 4.06 -11.06
N ALA A 19 -6.14 2.83 -10.65
CA ALA A 19 -4.76 2.35 -10.55
C ALA A 19 -4.01 2.32 -11.90
N ARG A 20 -4.70 1.99 -13.02
CA ARG A 20 -4.11 2.08 -14.37
C ARG A 20 -3.73 3.51 -14.72
N LEU A 21 -4.62 4.47 -14.43
CA LEU A 21 -4.37 5.88 -14.67
C LEU A 21 -3.21 6.41 -13.82
N GLU A 22 -3.17 6.04 -12.54
CA GLU A 22 -2.08 6.41 -11.63
C GLU A 22 -0.73 5.85 -12.13
N ARG A 23 -0.70 4.57 -12.51
CA ARG A 23 0.51 3.91 -13.04
C ARG A 23 1.00 4.59 -14.31
N GLU A 24 0.10 4.91 -15.25
CA GLU A 24 0.44 5.63 -16.48
C GLU A 24 1.01 7.02 -16.16
N THR A 25 0.40 7.74 -15.23
CA THR A 25 0.85 9.07 -14.80
C THR A 25 2.26 9.02 -14.19
N ILE A 26 2.54 8.03 -13.34
CA ILE A 26 3.88 7.83 -12.74
C ILE A 26 4.90 7.50 -13.82
N LEU A 27 4.58 6.58 -14.75
CA LEU A 27 5.46 6.20 -15.85
C LEU A 27 5.77 7.39 -16.76
N GLU A 28 4.75 8.16 -17.15
CA GLU A 28 4.93 9.37 -17.95
C GLU A 28 5.85 10.36 -17.25
N ARG A 29 5.65 10.60 -15.95
CA ARG A 29 6.50 11.48 -15.14
C ARG A 29 7.95 11.00 -15.12
N ARG A 30 8.19 9.69 -14.89
CA ARG A 30 9.53 9.08 -14.85
C ARG A 30 10.26 9.26 -16.19
N VAL A 31 9.60 8.86 -17.28
CA VAL A 31 10.18 8.94 -18.64
C VAL A 31 10.44 10.40 -19.05
N ARG A 32 9.52 11.33 -18.77
CA ARG A 32 9.76 12.77 -19.01
C ARG A 32 10.88 13.34 -18.14
N GLY A 33 11.17 12.70 -17.00
CA GLY A 33 12.32 12.98 -16.15
C GLY A 33 13.66 12.50 -16.71
N GLY A 34 13.66 11.84 -17.88
CA GLY A 34 14.86 11.34 -18.55
C GLY A 34 15.21 9.89 -18.20
N GLU A 35 14.34 9.19 -17.47
CA GLU A 35 14.52 7.77 -17.19
C GLU A 35 14.24 6.92 -18.43
N ASP A 36 15.02 5.85 -18.61
CA ASP A 36 14.81 4.91 -19.71
C ASP A 36 13.43 4.24 -19.60
N PRO A 37 12.60 4.22 -20.67
CA PRO A 37 11.27 3.64 -20.60
C PRO A 37 11.22 2.16 -20.23
N ALA A 38 12.21 1.35 -20.64
CA ALA A 38 12.24 -0.07 -20.32
C ALA A 38 12.47 -0.27 -18.81
N VAL A 39 13.41 0.48 -18.24
CA VAL A 39 13.67 0.50 -16.79
C VAL A 39 12.45 0.98 -16.02
N ALA A 40 11.84 2.10 -16.44
CA ALA A 40 10.68 2.67 -15.76
C ALA A 40 9.49 1.69 -15.72
N VAL A 41 9.25 0.95 -16.80
CA VAL A 41 8.19 -0.07 -16.89
C VAL A 41 8.52 -1.31 -16.06
N GLU A 42 9.77 -1.78 -16.07
CA GLU A 42 10.21 -2.94 -15.29
C GLU A 42 10.08 -2.73 -13.78
N GLU A 43 10.44 -1.53 -13.30
CA GLU A 43 10.41 -1.22 -11.87
C GLU A 43 9.06 -0.67 -11.37
N ALA A 44 8.11 -0.42 -12.26
CA ALA A 44 6.81 0.10 -11.87
C ALA A 44 6.00 -0.97 -11.12
N LEU A 45 5.30 -0.53 -10.06
CA LEU A 45 4.31 -1.35 -9.37
C LEU A 45 3.23 -1.87 -10.35
N GLU A 46 2.68 -3.03 -10.05
CA GLU A 46 1.56 -3.60 -10.79
C GLU A 46 0.24 -2.92 -10.40
N ILE A 47 -0.77 -3.05 -11.26
CA ILE A 47 -2.10 -2.43 -11.03
C ILE A 47 -2.68 -2.82 -9.67
N ASP A 48 -2.66 -4.11 -9.33
CA ASP A 48 -3.22 -4.59 -8.08
C ASP A 48 -2.40 -4.14 -6.85
N ASP A 49 -1.12 -3.77 -7.02
CA ASP A 49 -0.32 -3.21 -5.92
C ASP A 49 -0.85 -1.82 -5.55
N PHE A 50 -1.18 -0.97 -6.53
CA PHE A 50 -1.84 0.32 -6.28
C PHE A 50 -3.21 0.16 -5.61
N VAL A 51 -3.99 -0.84 -6.02
CA VAL A 51 -5.29 -1.14 -5.39
C VAL A 51 -5.12 -1.50 -3.91
N VAL A 52 -4.13 -2.33 -3.58
CA VAL A 52 -3.83 -2.69 -2.19
C VAL A 52 -3.41 -1.48 -1.37
N LEU A 53 -2.55 -0.60 -1.92
CA LEU A 53 -2.15 0.64 -1.23
C LEU A 53 -3.34 1.56 -0.97
N ALA A 54 -4.24 1.73 -1.95
CA ALA A 54 -5.45 2.53 -1.80
C ALA A 54 -6.38 1.96 -0.72
N LEU A 55 -6.66 0.66 -0.73
CA LEU A 55 -7.50 0.00 0.27
C LEU A 55 -6.88 0.07 1.68
N ARG A 56 -5.54 -0.03 1.80
CA ARG A 56 -4.84 0.13 3.08
C ARG A 56 -5.04 1.54 3.63
N ASP A 57 -4.89 2.55 2.78
CA ASP A 57 -5.02 3.96 3.19
C ASP A 57 -6.47 4.29 3.57
N GLU A 58 -7.46 3.76 2.85
CA GLU A 58 -8.88 3.85 3.24
C GLU A 58 -9.13 3.22 4.62
N LEU A 59 -8.62 2.01 4.89
CA LEU A 59 -8.80 1.36 6.19
C LEU A 59 -8.11 2.13 7.33
N LEU A 60 -6.95 2.72 7.05
CA LEU A 60 -6.26 3.62 7.99
C LEU A 60 -7.08 4.87 8.28
N GLU A 61 -7.72 5.45 7.26
CA GLU A 61 -8.61 6.61 7.40
C GLU A 61 -9.87 6.26 8.20
N GLU A 62 -10.54 5.16 7.85
CA GLU A 62 -11.75 4.67 8.52
C GLU A 62 -11.51 4.33 10.00
N SER A 63 -10.31 3.87 10.33
CA SER A 63 -9.93 3.60 11.73
C SER A 63 -9.42 4.85 12.48
N GLY A 64 -9.29 6.00 11.81
CA GLY A 64 -8.76 7.24 12.38
C GLY A 64 -7.25 7.22 12.64
N ARG A 65 -6.52 6.29 12.01
CA ARG A 65 -5.10 6.01 12.28
C ARG A 65 -4.16 6.48 11.18
N LEU A 66 -4.68 7.02 10.07
CA LEU A 66 -3.86 7.45 8.92
C LEU A 66 -2.71 8.37 9.31
N ALA A 67 -3.00 9.43 10.08
CA ALA A 67 -1.97 10.37 10.53
C ALA A 67 -0.95 9.73 11.48
N GLU A 68 -1.42 8.94 12.46
CA GLU A 68 -0.57 8.22 13.41
C GLU A 68 0.39 7.26 12.69
N PHE A 69 -0.15 6.47 11.76
CA PHE A 69 0.62 5.53 10.95
C PHE A 69 1.68 6.25 10.10
N GLY A 70 1.29 7.34 9.44
CA GLY A 70 2.21 8.16 8.66
C GLY A 70 3.35 8.74 9.51
N LEU A 71 3.04 9.27 10.69
CA LEU A 71 4.04 9.79 11.62
C LEU A 71 4.97 8.69 12.15
N ALA A 72 4.44 7.50 12.48
CA ALA A 72 5.26 6.37 12.90
C ALA A 72 6.24 5.94 11.78
N ARG A 73 5.76 5.84 10.53
CA ARG A 73 6.60 5.55 9.36
C ARG A 73 7.68 6.61 9.14
N LEU A 74 7.37 7.89 9.31
CA LEU A 74 8.34 8.97 9.22
C LEU A 74 9.38 8.92 10.35
N ALA A 75 8.95 8.73 11.59
CA ALA A 75 9.83 8.62 12.75
C ALA A 75 10.80 7.42 12.64
N ALA A 76 10.31 6.28 12.14
CA ALA A 76 11.12 5.11 11.86
C ALA A 76 12.22 5.38 10.82
N ARG A 77 11.91 6.18 9.78
CA ARG A 77 12.88 6.59 8.74
C ARG A 77 13.89 7.62 9.24
N ALA A 78 13.50 8.47 10.19
CA ALA A 78 14.37 9.51 10.74
C ALA A 78 15.50 8.97 11.62
N GLY A 79 15.38 7.75 12.17
CA GLY A 79 16.48 7.06 12.87
C GLY A 79 16.76 7.54 14.30
N GLY A 80 15.77 8.11 14.99
CA GLY A 80 15.87 8.50 16.41
C GLY A 80 15.86 7.31 17.39
N PRO A 81 15.96 7.58 18.71
CA PRO A 81 16.02 6.54 19.75
C PRO A 81 14.85 5.54 19.72
N ASP A 82 13.65 6.02 19.36
CA ASP A 82 12.42 5.21 19.31
C ASP A 82 12.11 4.70 17.89
N ALA A 83 13.01 4.88 16.91
CA ALA A 83 12.74 4.55 15.51
C ALA A 83 12.35 3.09 15.31
N GLU A 84 12.97 2.17 16.05
CA GLU A 84 12.65 0.75 15.95
C GLU A 84 11.27 0.42 16.53
N ALA A 85 10.92 1.03 17.66
CA ALA A 85 9.58 0.90 18.22
C ALA A 85 8.51 1.43 17.25
N HIS A 86 8.77 2.56 16.57
CA HIS A 86 7.87 3.08 15.55
C HIS A 86 7.78 2.17 14.32
N ARG A 87 8.89 1.54 13.89
CA ARG A 87 8.91 0.58 12.79
C ARG A 87 8.04 -0.63 13.10
N LEU A 88 8.28 -1.29 14.22
CA LEU A 88 7.53 -2.49 14.65
C LEU A 88 6.04 -2.18 14.86
N ASN A 89 5.73 -1.03 15.47
CA ASN A 89 4.34 -0.60 15.63
C ASN A 89 3.65 -0.38 14.28
N ALA A 90 4.30 0.29 13.33
CA ALA A 90 3.74 0.49 12.00
C ALA A 90 3.62 -0.83 11.22
N ASP A 91 4.62 -1.70 11.31
CA ASP A 91 4.62 -2.99 10.63
C ASP A 91 3.50 -3.90 11.11
N ARG A 92 3.27 -3.97 12.43
CA ARG A 92 2.15 -4.73 13.00
C ARG A 92 0.81 -4.24 12.47
N VAL A 93 0.62 -2.92 12.40
CA VAL A 93 -0.62 -2.32 11.89
C VAL A 93 -0.82 -2.62 10.41
N GLU A 94 0.22 -2.43 9.61
CA GLU A 94 0.14 -2.72 8.18
C GLU A 94 -0.11 -4.20 7.92
N PHE A 95 0.52 -5.10 8.67
CA PHE A 95 0.28 -6.54 8.59
C PHE A 95 -1.20 -6.90 8.87
N GLU A 96 -1.79 -6.33 9.92
CA GLU A 96 -3.20 -6.53 10.25
C GLU A 96 -4.13 -6.07 9.11
N LEU A 97 -3.84 -4.91 8.52
CA LEU A 97 -4.62 -4.35 7.40
C LEU A 97 -4.47 -5.17 6.12
N LEU A 98 -3.24 -5.52 5.75
CA LEU A 98 -2.94 -6.35 4.58
C LEU A 98 -3.64 -7.72 4.67
N ARG A 99 -3.62 -8.33 5.85
CA ARG A 99 -4.36 -9.58 6.10
C ARG A 99 -5.87 -9.40 5.92
N ALA A 100 -6.43 -8.29 6.40
CA ALA A 100 -7.85 -7.98 6.20
C ALA A 100 -8.21 -7.80 4.73
N ILE A 101 -7.35 -7.13 3.95
CA ILE A 101 -7.51 -6.95 2.50
C ILE A 101 -7.51 -8.31 1.78
N ALA A 102 -6.51 -9.16 2.04
CA ALA A 102 -6.44 -10.49 1.40
C ALA A 102 -7.64 -11.38 1.77
N ALA A 103 -8.15 -11.28 2.99
CA ALA A 103 -9.34 -12.02 3.42
C ALA A 103 -10.63 -11.53 2.73
N ALA A 104 -10.76 -10.23 2.50
CA ALA A 104 -11.92 -9.62 1.88
C ALA A 104 -11.92 -9.72 0.34
N VAL A 105 -10.74 -9.68 -0.27
CA VAL A 105 -10.54 -9.68 -1.73
C VAL A 105 -9.43 -10.66 -2.11
N PRO A 106 -9.73 -11.97 -2.19
CA PRO A 106 -8.72 -13.00 -2.46
C PRO A 106 -7.94 -12.79 -3.76
N GLU A 107 -8.52 -12.13 -4.76
CA GLU A 107 -7.88 -11.78 -6.03
C GLU A 107 -6.64 -10.89 -5.85
N LEU A 108 -6.56 -10.12 -4.75
CA LEU A 108 -5.43 -9.23 -4.46
C LEU A 108 -4.31 -9.91 -3.66
N THR A 109 -4.42 -11.20 -3.35
CA THR A 109 -3.48 -11.91 -2.45
C THR A 109 -2.02 -11.71 -2.89
N VAL A 110 -1.69 -11.90 -4.17
CA VAL A 110 -0.29 -11.74 -4.63
C VAL A 110 0.23 -10.32 -4.41
N ALA A 111 -0.59 -9.30 -4.67
CA ALA A 111 -0.24 -7.90 -4.45
C ALA A 111 -0.08 -7.60 -2.95
N VAL A 112 -0.95 -8.17 -2.10
CA VAL A 112 -0.82 -8.08 -0.65
C VAL A 112 0.51 -8.66 -0.16
N TRP A 113 0.92 -9.81 -0.67
CA TRP A 113 2.20 -10.42 -0.31
C TRP A 113 3.39 -9.56 -0.73
N ARG A 114 3.36 -8.98 -1.94
CA ARG A 114 4.39 -8.02 -2.38
C ARG A 114 4.42 -6.78 -1.51
N ALA A 115 3.27 -6.23 -1.13
CA ALA A 115 3.21 -5.08 -0.23
C ALA A 115 3.80 -5.42 1.14
N GLY A 116 3.56 -6.62 1.67
CA GLY A 116 4.02 -7.06 2.98
C GLY A 116 5.49 -7.52 3.05
N GLN A 117 6.20 -7.64 1.92
CA GLN A 117 7.56 -8.24 1.87
C GLN A 117 8.61 -7.55 2.76
N HIS A 118 8.36 -6.29 3.13
CA HIS A 118 9.27 -5.46 3.90
C HIS A 118 8.95 -5.42 5.40
N LEU A 119 7.84 -6.05 5.82
CA LEU A 119 7.36 -6.00 7.19
C LEU A 119 8.14 -6.94 8.09
N THR A 120 8.47 -6.48 9.29
CA THR A 120 9.04 -7.31 10.35
C THR A 120 7.91 -7.84 11.23
N THR A 121 7.82 -9.16 11.37
CA THR A 121 6.81 -9.84 12.21
C THR A 121 7.53 -10.68 13.25
N ASP A 122 8.06 -10.01 14.28
CA ASP A 122 8.56 -10.63 15.52
C ASP A 122 7.45 -10.70 16.58
#